data_AF-A0A415ME07-F1
#
_entry.id   AF-A0A415ME07-F1
#
_cell.length_a   1.000
_cell.length_b   1.000
_cell.length_c   1.000
_cell.angle_alpha   90.00
_cell.angle_beta   90.00
_cell.angle_gamma   90.00
#
_symmetry.space_group_name_H-M   'P 1'
#
loop_
_entity.id
_entity.type
_entity.pdbx_description
1 polymer ?
#
loop_
_entity_poly.entity_id
_entity_poly.type
_entity_poly.pdbx_seq_one_letter_code
_entity_poly.pdbx_strand_id
1 'polypeptide(L)'
;MYQNCCKKCGSVALHTEVKGNNTGLYCDDCGAWVKWLGKDELRAFEYSQKSKLPKTSCNIPMPKVAVVGAPGIIAKIKLCGGAFTINVDETMQWKKPTDEQIKNLHDMLCIDVEMLGE
;
A
#
# COMPACT_ATOMS: atom_id res chain seq x y z
N MET A 1 14.54 -7.34 9.77
CA MET A 1 13.80 -8.58 9.45
C MET A 1 14.74 -9.48 8.66
N TYR A 2 15.11 -10.67 9.15
CA TYR A 2 15.97 -11.58 8.39
C TYR A 2 15.11 -12.30 7.35
N GLN A 3 15.23 -11.89 6.09
CA GLN A 3 14.47 -12.51 4.99
C GLN A 3 15.29 -13.66 4.43
N ASN A 4 14.87 -14.90 4.68
CA ASN A 4 15.53 -16.07 4.11
C ASN A 4 15.38 -16.02 2.58
N CYS A 5 16.49 -15.78 1.88
CA CYS A 5 16.58 -15.82 0.43
C CYS A 5 17.57 -16.90 0.00
N CYS A 6 17.32 -17.52 -1.14
CA CYS A 6 18.24 -18.47 -1.75
C CYS A 6 19.47 -17.71 -2.26
N LYS A 7 20.67 -18.12 -1.82
CA LYS A 7 21.93 -17.50 -2.30
C LYS A 7 22.28 -17.83 -3.75
N LYS A 8 21.67 -18.88 -4.33
CA LYS A 8 21.94 -19.33 -5.70
C LYS A 8 21.11 -18.57 -6.74
N CYS A 9 19.81 -18.41 -6.50
CA CYS A 9 18.90 -17.78 -7.46
C CYS A 9 18.22 -16.50 -6.94
N GLY A 10 18.43 -16.11 -5.68
CA GLY A 10 17.80 -14.95 -5.07
C GLY A 10 16.34 -15.15 -4.64
N SER A 11 15.73 -16.30 -4.95
CA SER A 11 14.32 -16.53 -4.64
C SER A 11 14.03 -16.59 -3.14
N VAL A 12 12.81 -16.17 -2.79
CA VAL A 12 12.22 -16.25 -1.45
C VAL A 12 11.22 -17.41 -1.33
N ALA A 13 10.98 -18.14 -2.42
CA ALA A 13 10.22 -19.38 -2.42
C ALA A 13 11.10 -20.50 -1.85
N LEU A 14 10.83 -20.83 -0.59
CA LEU A 14 11.54 -21.84 0.16
C LEU A 14 10.54 -22.82 0.77
N HIS A 15 10.99 -24.06 0.98
CA HIS A 15 10.26 -25.12 1.67
C HIS A 15 11.17 -25.87 2.64
N THR A 16 10.57 -26.66 3.53
CA THR A 16 11.29 -27.50 4.48
C THR A 16 11.20 -28.98 4.09
N GLU A 17 12.29 -29.71 4.30
CA GLU A 17 12.33 -31.17 4.16
C GLU A 17 12.94 -31.80 5.41
N VAL A 18 12.38 -32.92 5.86
CA VAL A 18 12.95 -33.72 6.96
C VAL A 18 13.90 -34.77 6.38
N LYS A 19 15.15 -34.76 6.84
CA LYS A 19 16.15 -35.79 6.52
C LYS A 19 16.71 -36.38 7.81
N GLY A 20 16.22 -37.57 8.15
CA GLY A 20 16.52 -38.23 9.43
C GLY A 20 15.96 -37.41 10.60
N ASN A 21 16.83 -37.01 11.52
CA ASN A 21 16.45 -36.20 12.69
C ASN A 21 16.50 -34.68 12.46
N ASN A 22 16.97 -34.23 11.29
CA ASN A 22 17.16 -32.81 10.99
C ASN A 22 16.14 -32.33 9.96
N THR A 23 15.72 -31.07 10.09
CA THR A 23 14.88 -30.40 9.09
C THR A 23 15.69 -29.35 8.35
N GLY A 24 15.79 -29.47 7.03
CA GLY A 24 16.52 -28.53 6.18
C GLY A 24 15.59 -27.57 5.45
N LEU A 25 16.07 -26.36 5.20
CA LEU A 25 15.43 -25.36 4.36
C LEU A 25 16.02 -25.40 2.94
N TYR A 26 15.15 -25.49 1.94
CA TYR A 26 15.50 -25.64 0.54
C TYR A 26 14.76 -24.60 -0.31
N CYS A 27 15.30 -24.29 -1.48
CA CYS A 27 14.68 -23.37 -2.43
C CYS A 27 13.78 -24.11 -3.42
N ASP A 28 12.53 -23.65 -3.57
CA ASP A 28 11.55 -24.23 -4.49
C ASP A 28 11.97 -24.08 -5.96
N ASP A 29 12.60 -22.96 -6.32
CA ASP A 29 12.91 -22.66 -7.73
C ASP A 29 14.17 -23.36 -8.26
N CYS A 30 15.18 -23.56 -7.41
CA CYS A 30 16.48 -24.11 -7.85
C CYS A 30 16.93 -25.37 -7.09
N GLY A 31 16.14 -25.83 -6.12
CA GLY A 31 16.42 -27.02 -5.30
C GLY A 31 17.63 -26.88 -4.37
N ALA A 32 18.25 -25.69 -4.29
CA ALA A 32 19.44 -25.50 -3.49
C ALA A 32 19.14 -25.60 -1.98
N TRP A 33 19.96 -26.36 -1.26
CA TRP A 33 19.96 -26.37 0.19
C TRP A 33 20.45 -25.00 0.73
N VAL A 34 19.72 -24.45 1.70
CA VAL A 34 20.02 -23.15 2.30
C VAL A 34 20.68 -23.32 3.66
N LYS A 35 20.02 -24.03 4.59
CA LYS A 35 20.53 -24.32 5.94
C LYS A 35 19.73 -25.41 6.64
N TRP A 36 20.26 -25.93 7.75
CA TRP A 36 19.48 -26.68 8.74
C TRP A 36 18.69 -25.71 9.63
N LEU A 37 17.47 -26.10 10.01
CA LEU A 37 16.61 -25.33 10.90
C LEU A 37 16.59 -25.93 12.30
N GLY A 38 16.82 -25.07 13.31
CA GLY A 38 16.50 -25.40 14.69
C GLY A 38 14.98 -25.40 14.95
N LYS A 39 14.58 -25.84 16.14
CA LYS A 39 13.15 -25.96 16.53
C LYS A 39 12.40 -24.61 16.42
N ASP A 40 12.99 -23.53 16.92
CA ASP A 40 12.36 -22.21 16.89
C ASP A 40 12.33 -21.61 15.48
N GLU A 41 13.35 -21.85 14.67
CA GLU A 41 13.40 -21.39 13.29
C GLU A 41 12.38 -22.12 12.41
N LEU A 42 12.22 -23.43 12.61
CA LEU A 42 11.18 -24.21 11.94
C LEU A 42 9.79 -23.68 12.32
N ARG A 43 9.55 -23.44 13.61
CA ARG A 43 8.28 -22.88 14.09
C ARG A 43 7.99 -21.50 13.50
N ALA A 44 9.00 -20.62 13.46
CA ALA A 44 8.87 -19.29 12.86
C ALA A 44 8.58 -19.37 11.35
N PHE A 45 9.23 -20.30 10.64
CA PHE A 45 9.02 -20.52 9.22
C PHE A 45 7.60 -21.03 8.94
N GLU A 46 7.13 -22.06 9.64
CA GLU A 46 5.77 -22.59 9.49
C GLU A 46 4.70 -21.54 9.76
N TYR A 47 4.91 -20.70 10.78
CA TYR A 47 4.02 -19.58 11.08
C TYR A 47 3.98 -18.57 9.91
N SER A 48 5.13 -18.24 9.33
CA SER A 48 5.21 -17.35 8.15
C SER A 48 4.57 -17.93 6.89
N GLN A 49 4.52 -19.26 6.78
CA GLN A 49 3.83 -19.93 5.66
C GLN A 49 2.31 -19.95 5.87
N LYS A 50 1.84 -20.11 7.12
CA LYS A 50 0.41 -20.03 7.46
C LYS A 50 -0.18 -18.63 7.27
N SER A 51 0.63 -17.58 7.49
CA SER A 51 0.19 -16.20 7.28
C SER A 51 0.19 -15.78 5.81
N LYS A 52 0.80 -16.57 4.92
CA LYS A 52 0.54 -16.41 3.48
C LYS A 52 -0.89 -16.87 3.25
N LEU A 53 -1.79 -15.91 3.07
CA LEU A 53 -3.11 -16.16 2.51
C LEU A 53 -2.95 -17.11 1.33
N PRO A 54 -3.86 -18.09 1.15
CA PRO A 54 -3.80 -18.97 0.00
C PRO A 54 -3.61 -18.09 -1.23
N LYS A 55 -2.55 -18.36 -2.00
CA LYS A 55 -2.46 -17.84 -3.37
C LYS A 55 -3.56 -18.54 -4.13
N THR A 56 -4.80 -18.09 -3.92
CA THR A 56 -5.92 -18.52 -4.70
C THR A 56 -5.56 -18.10 -6.12
N SER A 57 -5.19 -19.06 -6.96
CA SER A 57 -5.20 -18.89 -8.41
C SER A 57 -6.64 -18.83 -8.88
N CYS A 58 -7.49 -18.05 -8.21
CA CYS A 58 -8.69 -17.61 -8.86
C CYS A 58 -8.21 -16.57 -9.86
N ASN A 59 -8.38 -16.90 -11.14
CA ASN A 59 -8.62 -15.91 -12.16
C ASN A 59 -9.90 -15.17 -11.77
N ILE A 60 -9.86 -14.37 -10.70
CA ILE A 60 -10.86 -13.34 -10.52
C ILE A 60 -10.54 -12.40 -11.66
N PRO A 61 -11.37 -12.29 -12.71
CA PRO A 61 -11.18 -11.24 -13.68
C PRO A 61 -11.10 -9.97 -12.85
N MET A 62 -9.98 -9.24 -12.94
CA MET A 62 -9.88 -7.92 -12.37
C MET A 62 -11.17 -7.21 -12.82
N PRO A 63 -12.07 -6.80 -11.90
CA PRO A 63 -13.23 -6.05 -12.33
C PRO A 63 -12.67 -4.91 -13.17
N LYS A 64 -13.32 -4.58 -14.29
CA LYS A 64 -12.94 -3.39 -15.05
C LYS A 64 -12.98 -2.24 -14.06
N VAL A 65 -11.81 -1.87 -13.56
CA VAL A 65 -11.63 -0.66 -12.76
C VAL A 65 -11.96 0.39 -13.78
N ALA A 66 -13.18 0.92 -13.73
CA ALA A 66 -13.50 2.11 -14.47
C ALA A 66 -12.43 3.11 -14.08
N VAL A 67 -11.59 3.51 -15.03
CA VAL A 67 -10.72 4.64 -14.85
C VAL A 67 -11.69 5.80 -14.67
N VAL A 68 -12.02 6.11 -13.42
CA VAL A 68 -12.68 7.36 -13.09
C VAL A 68 -11.71 8.40 -13.62
N GLY A 69 -12.16 9.18 -14.62
CA GLY A 69 -11.34 10.27 -15.14
C GLY A 69 -10.85 11.13 -13.97
N ALA A 70 -9.67 11.73 -14.09
CA ALA A 70 -9.17 12.61 -13.04
C ALA A 70 -10.26 13.64 -12.72
N PRO A 71 -10.74 13.71 -11.47
CA PRO A 71 -11.91 14.51 -11.15
C PRO A 71 -11.61 15.99 -11.39
N GLY A 72 -12.59 16.72 -11.92
CA GLY A 72 -12.47 18.15 -12.18
C GLY A 72 -12.23 18.92 -10.87
N ILE A 73 -11.21 19.78 -10.86
CA ILE A 73 -10.95 20.65 -9.71
C ILE A 73 -11.94 21.82 -9.75
N ILE A 74 -12.76 21.95 -8.71
CA ILE A 74 -13.80 22.98 -8.61
C ILE A 74 -13.37 24.18 -7.76
N ALA A 75 -12.39 24.02 -6.87
CA ALA A 75 -11.83 25.12 -6.09
C ALA A 75 -10.39 24.85 -5.62
N LYS A 76 -9.67 25.92 -5.28
CA LYS A 76 -8.37 25.90 -4.62
C LYS A 76 -8.45 26.66 -3.30
N ILE A 77 -8.04 26.00 -2.22
CA ILE A 77 -7.93 26.60 -0.90
C ILE A 77 -6.45 26.86 -0.64
N LYS A 78 -6.07 28.12 -0.45
CA LYS A 78 -4.70 28.55 -0.18
C LYS A 78 -4.60 28.98 1.29
N LEU A 79 -3.58 28.50 1.99
CA LEU A 79 -3.27 28.90 3.36
C LEU A 79 -1.99 29.72 3.38
N CYS A 80 -1.93 30.72 4.26
CA CYS A 80 -0.72 31.50 4.52
C CYS A 80 -0.11 32.10 3.24
N GLY A 81 -0.94 32.72 2.40
CA GLY A 81 -0.48 33.33 1.14
C GLY A 81 -0.01 32.33 0.08
N GLY A 82 -0.51 31.09 0.13
CA GLY A 82 -0.22 30.06 -0.87
C GLY A 82 0.94 29.12 -0.53
N ALA A 83 1.51 29.21 0.69
CA ALA A 83 2.49 28.25 1.19
C ALA A 83 1.93 26.81 1.20
N PHE A 84 0.62 26.67 1.35
CA PHE A 84 -0.09 25.42 1.22
C PHE A 84 -1.34 25.60 0.35
N THR A 85 -1.56 24.70 -0.61
CA THR A 85 -2.71 24.74 -1.52
C THR A 85 -3.41 23.38 -1.55
N ILE A 86 -4.71 23.36 -1.28
CA ILE A 86 -5.56 22.18 -1.36
C ILE A 86 -6.48 22.34 -2.58
N ASN A 87 -6.50 21.33 -3.45
CA ASN A 87 -7.48 21.26 -4.53
C ASN A 87 -8.74 20.57 -4.00
N VAL A 88 -9.88 21.19 -4.24
CA VAL A 88 -11.20 20.59 -4.03
C VAL A 88 -11.68 20.11 -5.39
N ASP A 89 -11.98 18.83 -5.50
CA ASP A 89 -12.52 18.23 -6.71
C ASP A 89 -14.01 17.89 -6.59
N GLU A 90 -14.66 17.65 -7.72
CA GLU A 90 -16.10 17.38 -7.83
C GLU A 90 -16.58 16.14 -7.07
N THR A 91 -15.68 15.22 -6.70
CA THR A 91 -16.03 14.02 -5.93
C THR A 91 -16.05 14.27 -4.43
N MET A 92 -15.56 15.42 -3.98
CA MET A 92 -15.62 15.80 -2.57
C MET A 92 -17.03 16.27 -2.20
N GLN A 93 -17.56 15.82 -1.06
CA GLN A 93 -18.84 16.30 -0.49
C GLN A 93 -18.69 17.72 0.10
N TRP A 94 -18.18 18.65 -0.69
CA TRP A 94 -17.89 20.01 -0.28
C TRP A 94 -19.07 20.93 -0.52
N LYS A 95 -19.39 21.76 0.48
CA LYS A 95 -20.39 22.81 0.38
C LYS A 95 -19.69 24.16 0.22
N LYS A 96 -19.97 24.85 -0.88
CA LYS A 96 -19.43 26.19 -1.15
C LYS A 96 -19.78 27.16 0.00
N PRO A 97 -18.77 27.81 0.63
CA PRO A 97 -19.00 28.85 1.63
C PRO A 97 -19.64 30.11 1.02
N THR A 98 -20.34 30.89 1.85
CA THR A 98 -20.83 32.22 1.46
C THR A 98 -19.72 33.26 1.44
N ASP A 99 -19.93 34.39 0.77
CA ASP A 99 -18.93 35.46 0.67
C ASP A 99 -18.50 35.99 2.04
N GLU A 100 -19.43 36.06 3.01
CA GLU A 100 -19.13 36.43 4.39
C GLU A 100 -18.24 35.40 5.09
N GLN A 101 -18.48 34.10 4.86
CA GLN A 101 -17.63 33.04 5.39
C GLN A 101 -16.23 33.08 4.78
N ILE A 102 -16.12 33.32 3.48
CA ILE A 102 -14.83 33.47 2.78
C ILE A 102 -14.06 34.66 3.36
N LYS A 103 -14.73 35.80 3.55
CA LYS A 103 -14.13 36.99 4.16
C LYS A 103 -13.62 36.70 5.57
N ASN A 104 -14.43 36.06 6.42
CA ASN A 104 -14.02 35.70 7.77
C ASN A 104 -12.83 34.73 7.79
N LEU A 105 -12.79 33.77 6.85
CA LEU A 105 -11.67 32.85 6.67
C LEU A 105 -10.37 33.57 6.28
N HIS A 106 -10.46 34.55 5.38
CA HIS A 106 -9.30 35.36 4.99
C HIS A 106 -8.81 36.24 6.16
N ASP A 107 -9.71 37.01 6.76
CA ASP A 107 -9.37 38.01 7.77
C ASP A 107 -8.85 37.39 9.08
N MET A 108 -9.36 36.21 9.47
CA MET A 108 -8.95 35.56 10.71
C MET A 108 -7.86 34.52 10.54
N LEU A 109 -7.85 33.80 9.41
CA LEU A 109 -7.05 32.58 9.24
C LEU A 109 -6.11 32.62 8.03
N CYS A 110 -6.06 33.73 7.30
CA CYS A 110 -5.26 33.88 6.07
C CYS A 110 -5.54 32.75 5.06
N ILE A 111 -6.82 32.39 4.93
CA ILE A 111 -7.29 31.35 4.00
C ILE A 111 -7.96 32.02 2.81
N ASP A 112 -7.40 31.83 1.63
CA ASP A 112 -8.02 32.23 0.37
C ASP A 112 -8.75 31.05 -0.26
N VAL A 113 -9.97 31.27 -0.74
CA VAL A 113 -10.74 30.26 -1.49
C VAL A 113 -10.96 30.78 -2.90
N GLU A 114 -10.32 30.14 -3.87
CA GLU A 114 -10.42 30.46 -5.30
C GLU A 114 -11.31 29.42 -5.99
N MET A 115 -12.44 29.87 -6.53
CA MET A 115 -13.37 29.02 -7.27
C MET A 115 -12.85 28.82 -8.70
N LEU A 116 -12.83 27.57 -9.19
CA LEU A 116 -12.31 27.22 -10.51
C LEU A 116 -13.35 26.61 -11.46
N GLY A 117 -14.55 26.27 -10.97
CA GLY A 117 -15.65 25.75 -11.77
C GLY A 117 -16.88 26.67 -11.78
N GLU A 118 -17.40 26.93 -12.98
CA GLU A 118 -18.83 27.15 -13.27
C GLU A 118 -19.49 25.80 -13.56
#